data_AF-A0A9Q6I4X9-F1
#
_entry.id   AF-A0A9Q6I4X9-F1
#
_cell.length_a   1.000
_cell.length_b   1.000
_cell.length_c   1.000
_cell.angle_alpha   90.00
_cell.angle_beta   90.00
_cell.angle_gamma   90.00
#
_symmetry.space_group_name_H-M   'P 1'
#
loop_
_entity.id
_entity.type
_entity.pdbx_description
1 polymer ?
#
loop_
_entity_poly.entity_id
_entity_poly.type
_entity_poly.pdbx_seq_one_letter_code
_entity_poly.pdbx_strand_id
1 'polypeptide(L)' 'MLSRIFKLSFKFISEILGTLVLTATVFGMFYTGFTNEGSMRIVGPLAVFICGIGAYVLVMYATTKINENDKKGQPG' A
#
# COMPACT_ATOMS: atom_id res chain seq x y z
N MET A 1 28.45 0.68 5.83
CA MET A 1 27.73 1.72 5.04
C MET A 1 26.64 1.14 4.14
N LEU A 2 26.87 0.00 3.49
CA LEU A 2 25.91 -0.70 2.62
C LEU A 2 24.51 -0.90 3.25
N SER A 3 24.43 -1.37 4.50
CA SER A 3 23.16 -1.56 5.23
C SER A 3 22.33 -0.27 5.40
N ARG A 4 23.00 0.90 5.48
CA ARG A 4 22.33 2.20 5.60
C ARG A 4 21.68 2.62 4.28
N ILE A 5 22.34 2.32 3.16
CA ILE A 5 21.83 2.56 1.80
C ILE A 5 20.66 1.62 1.51
N PHE A 6 20.77 0.33 1.83
CA PHE A 6 19.65 -0.62 1.68
C PHE A 6 18.43 -0.22 2.51
N LYS A 7 18.60 0.23 3.76
CA LYS A 7 17.50 0.75 4.59
C LYS A 7 16.84 1.98 3.97
N LEU A 8 17.62 2.88 3.38
CA LEU A 8 17.12 4.07 2.70
C LEU A 8 16.34 3.71 1.43
N SER A 9 16.86 2.81 0.60
CA SER A 9 16.17 2.34 -0.60
C SER A 9 14.86 1.65 -0.28
N PHE A 10 14.82 0.79 0.75
CA PHE A 10 13.58 0.16 1.21
C PHE A 10 12.55 1.16 1.73
N LYS A 11 13.02 2.18 2.45
CA LYS A 11 12.15 3.26 2.93
C LYS A 11 11.55 4.05 1.76
N PHE A 12 12.37 4.38 0.77
CA PHE A 12 11.93 5.09 -0.43
C PHE A 12 10.93 4.27 -1.25
N ILE A 13 11.19 2.97 -1.44
CA ILE A 13 10.28 2.05 -2.14
C ILE A 13 8.96 1.92 -1.38
N SER A 14 9.00 1.81 -0.05
CA SER A 14 7.80 1.75 0.79
C SER A 14 6.95 3.02 0.69
N GLU A 15 7.58 4.19 0.59
CA GLU A 15 6.90 5.47 0.47
C GLU A 15 6.26 5.65 -0.92
N ILE A 16 6.97 5.24 -1.97
CA ILE A 16 6.43 5.19 -3.33
C ILE A 16 5.26 4.21 -3.41
N LEU A 17 5.39 3.01 -2.85
CA LEU A 17 4.31 2.02 -2.82
C LEU A 17 3.08 2.54 -2.07
N GLY A 18 3.28 3.17 -0.91
CA GLY A 18 2.18 3.77 -0.15
C GLY A 18 1.47 4.87 -0.94
N THR A 19 2.23 5.75 -1.57
CA THR A 19 1.71 6.84 -2.42
C THR A 19 0.99 6.30 -3.65
N LEU A 20 1.53 5.24 -4.28
CA LEU A 20 0.94 4.57 -5.43
C LEU A 20 -0.40 3.91 -5.07
N VAL A 21 -0.46 3.19 -3.95
CA VAL A 21 -1.70 2.56 -3.46
C VAL A 21 -2.76 3.63 -3.18
N LEU A 22 -2.39 4.73 -2.52
CA LEU A 22 -3.31 5.83 -2.25
C LEU A 22 -3.83 6.45 -3.56
N THR A 23 -2.94 6.76 -4.50
CA THR A 23 -3.28 7.37 -5.78
C THR A 23 -4.19 6.45 -6.60
N ALA A 24 -3.85 5.16 -6.71
CA ALA A 24 -4.65 4.17 -7.42
C ALA A 24 -6.03 3.97 -6.77
N THR A 25 -6.11 4.02 -5.44
CA THR A 25 -7.37 3.89 -4.69
C THR A 25 -8.29 5.08 -4.95
N VAL A 26 -7.75 6.30 -4.85
CA VAL A 26 -8.52 7.53 -5.13
C VAL A 26 -8.96 7.55 -6.59
N PHE A 27 -8.03 7.30 -7.52
CA PHE A 27 -8.33 7.31 -8.94
C PHE A 27 -9.33 6.22 -9.32
N GLY A 28 -9.21 5.01 -8.77
CA GLY A 28 -10.14 3.92 -8.98
C GLY A 28 -11.54 4.20 -8.43
N MET A 29 -11.65 4.90 -7.29
CA MET A 29 -12.94 5.35 -6.77
C MET A 29 -13.62 6.33 -7.74
N PHE A 30 -12.92 7.35 -8.20
CA PHE A 30 -13.49 8.28 -9.17
C PHE A 30 -13.81 7.56 -10.49
N TYR A 31 -12.89 6.75 -11.01
CA TYR A 31 -13.07 6.02 -12.25
C TYR A 31 -14.33 5.16 -12.22
N THR A 32 -14.51 4.34 -11.17
CA THR A 32 -15.70 3.48 -11.01
C THR A 32 -16.97 4.28 -10.77
N GLY A 33 -16.89 5.43 -10.09
CA GLY A 33 -18.02 6.33 -9.88
C GLY A 33 -18.44 7.15 -11.11
N PHE A 34 -17.58 7.27 -12.12
CA PHE A 34 -17.89 7.95 -13.40
C PHE A 34 -18.24 6.97 -14.53
N THR A 35 -17.68 5.75 -14.52
CA THR A 35 -17.91 4.76 -15.56
C THR A 35 -19.14 3.87 -15.30
N ASN A 36 -19.56 3.70 -14.05
CA ASN A 36 -20.73 2.88 -13.73
C ASN A 36 -22.01 3.70 -13.54
N GLU A 37 -23.14 3.11 -13.93
CA GLU A 37 -24.48 3.64 -13.75
C GLU A 37 -25.25 2.92 -12.62
N GLY A 38 -26.35 3.52 -12.18
CA GLY A 38 -27.21 2.95 -11.13
C GLY A 38 -26.46 2.67 -9.81
N SER A 39 -26.78 1.58 -9.14
CA SER A 39 -26.19 1.22 -7.84
C SER A 39 -24.68 0.95 -7.91
N MET A 40 -24.15 0.52 -9.06
CA MET A 40 -22.71 0.29 -9.24
C MET A 40 -21.87 1.56 -9.17
N ARG A 41 -22.50 2.73 -9.34
CA ARG A 41 -21.86 4.04 -9.12
C ARG A 41 -21.44 4.27 -7.68
N ILE A 42 -22.09 3.59 -6.72
CA ILE A 42 -21.79 3.67 -5.28
C ILE A 42 -21.01 2.43 -4.84
N VAL A 43 -21.43 1.25 -5.29
CA VAL A 43 -20.79 -0.02 -4.92
C VAL A 43 -19.36 -0.13 -5.49
N GLY A 44 -19.11 0.40 -6.70
CA GLY A 44 -17.79 0.41 -7.34
C GLY A 44 -16.75 1.16 -6.50
N PRO A 45 -16.97 2.45 -6.18
CA PRO A 45 -16.06 3.20 -5.32
C PRO A 45 -15.90 2.55 -3.94
N LEU A 46 -16.97 2.00 -3.36
CA LEU A 46 -16.92 1.33 -2.06
C LEU A 46 -16.03 0.08 -2.09
N ALA A 47 -16.12 -0.73 -3.15
CA ALA A 47 -15.28 -1.90 -3.35
C ALA A 47 -13.80 -1.50 -3.54
N VAL A 48 -13.54 -0.45 -4.31
CA VAL A 48 -12.18 0.09 -4.50
C VAL A 48 -11.61 0.59 -3.17
N PHE A 49 -12.42 1.25 -2.34
CA PHE A 49 -11.99 1.72 -1.02
C PHE A 49 -11.59 0.55 -0.11
N ILE A 50 -12.41 -0.50 -0.03
CA ILE A 50 -12.11 -1.71 0.75
C ILE A 50 -10.82 -2.37 0.25
N CYS A 51 -10.68 -2.52 -1.08
CA CYS A 51 -9.45 -3.06 -1.68
C CYS A 51 -8.22 -2.19 -1.38
N GLY A 52 -8.35 -0.87 -1.45
CA GLY A 52 -7.27 0.07 -1.15
C GLY A 52 -6.80 -0.02 0.30
N ILE A 53 -7.75 -0.11 1.25
CA ILE A 53 -7.43 -0.35 2.67
C ILE A 53 -6.74 -1.70 2.84
N GLY A 54 -7.26 -2.76 2.23
CA GLY A 54 -6.67 -4.10 2.29
C GLY A 54 -5.22 -4.11 1.79
N ALA A 55 -4.96 -3.46 0.65
CA ALA A 55 -3.62 -3.32 0.09
C ALA A 55 -2.69 -2.52 1.01
N TYR A 56 -3.17 -1.42 1.59
CA TYR A 56 -2.38 -0.62 2.52
C TYR A 56 -1.99 -1.41 3.78
N VAL A 57 -2.94 -2.13 4.38
CA VAL A 57 -2.69 -2.99 5.55
C VAL A 57 -1.70 -4.10 5.21
N LEU A 58 -1.80 -4.69 4.01
CA LEU A 58 -0.86 -5.73 3.54
C LEU A 58 0.56 -5.17 3.42
N VAL A 59 0.72 -3.98 2.83
CA VAL A 59 2.02 -3.29 2.72
C VAL A 59 2.60 -2.98 4.10
N MET A 60 1.77 -2.50 5.03
CA MET A 60 2.18 -2.23 6.40
C MET A 60 2.61 -3.51 7.13
N TYR A 61 1.85 -4.60 6.97
CA TYR A 61 2.17 -5.90 7.57
C TYR A 61 3.46 -6.48 7.00
N ALA A 62 3.64 -6.43 5.67
CA ALA A 62 4.86 -6.86 5.01
C ALA A 62 6.07 -6.07 5.51
N THR A 63 5.94 -4.74 5.60
CA THR A 63 6.99 -3.86 6.14
C THR A 63 7.34 -4.19 7.58
N THR A 64 6.32 -4.45 8.42
CA THR A 64 6.49 -4.82 9.82
C THR A 64 7.19 -6.16 9.96
N LYS A 65 6.80 -7.16 9.16
CA LYS A 65 7.44 -8.48 9.14
C LYS A 65 8.87 -8.45 8.61
N ILE A 66 9.18 -7.62 7.61
CA ILE A 66 10.55 -7.42 7.14
C ILE A 66 11.42 -6.83 8.26
N ASN A 67 10.88 -5.85 9.01
CA ASN A 67 11.58 -5.23 10.13
C ASN A 67 11.77 -6.19 11.34
N GLU A 68 10.78 -7.06 11.59
CA GLU A 68 10.88 -8.10 12.63
C GLU A 68 11.96 -9.14 12.30
N ASN A 69 12.10 -9.52 11.02
CA ASN A 69 13.15 -10.45 10.58
C ASN A 69 14.55 -9.80 10.56
N ASP A 70 14.67 -8.50 10.28
CA ASP A 70 15.93 -7.74 10.42
C ASP A 70 16.46 -7.81 11.86
N LYS A 71 15.58 -7.77 12.87
CA LYS A 71 15.96 -7.85 14.30
C LYS A 71 16.37 -9.24 14.77
N LYS A 72 15.86 -10.31 14.16
CA LYS A 72 16.24 -11.70 14.52
C LYS A 72 17.60 -12.13 13.94
N GLY A 73 18.15 -11.38 12.98
CA GLY A 73 19.44 -11.64 12.35
C GLY A 73 20.66 -10.97 13.03
N GLN A 74 20.47 -10.26 14.15
CA GLN A 74 21.55 -9.60 14.88
C GLN A 74 22.03 -10.52 16.03
N PRO A 75 23.22 -11.16 15.95
CA PRO A 75 23.77 -11.86 17.09
C PRO A 75 24.09 -10.83 18.18
N GLY A 76 23.61 -11.11 19.40
CA GLY A 76 23.94 -10.36 20.60
C GLY A 76 25.40 -10.49 21.00
#